data_AF-A0A8B9KIY0-F1
#
_entry.id   AF-A0A8B9KIY0-F1
#
_cell.length_a   1.000
_cell.length_b   1.000
_cell.length_c   1.000
_cell.angle_alpha   90.00
_cell.angle_beta   90.00
_cell.angle_gamma   90.00
#
_symmetry.space_group_name_H-M   'P 1'
#
loop_
_entity.id
_entity.type
_entity.pdbx_description
1 polymer ?
#
loop_
_entity_poly.entity_id
_entity_poly.type
_entity_poly.pdbx_seq_one_letter_code
_entity_poly.pdbx_strand_id
1 'polypeptide(L)'
;HFISKCLLCCIFFLSLCLSLSFVLCFQSEGCDGVLGSGLVRDRCGVCGGGDGSCERVTGSFENSSVPLGYHKIMDIPPGATAINITERRQSPNYLALRSGTGQSVVNGRWAVDPPGEYEAGGTTFVYSRPRGDEKGETLSAAGPTTTQLQLYVIIHTTHNYTTAVLYFIPPSDTPLGETVQLVFSC
;
A
#
# COMPACT_ATOMS: atom_id res chain seq x y z
N HIS A 1 19.72 -11.29 1.27
CA HIS A 1 19.86 -12.72 0.92
C HIS A 1 19.92 -13.02 -0.59
N PHE A 2 19.37 -12.18 -1.48
CA PHE A 2 19.43 -12.39 -2.96
C PHE A 2 20.76 -11.97 -3.61
N ILE A 3 21.34 -10.84 -3.17
CA ILE A 3 22.61 -10.31 -3.73
C ILE A 3 23.79 -11.28 -3.51
N SER A 4 23.77 -12.04 -2.41
CA SER A 4 24.85 -12.96 -2.05
C SER A 4 24.87 -14.24 -2.88
N LYS A 5 23.77 -14.64 -3.52
CA LYS A 5 23.70 -15.87 -4.32
C LYS A 5 24.17 -15.67 -5.77
N CYS A 6 23.92 -14.49 -6.36
CA CYS A 6 24.45 -14.16 -7.69
C CYS A 6 25.97 -13.94 -7.68
N LEU A 7 26.52 -13.28 -6.65
CA LEU A 7 27.95 -12.97 -6.60
C LEU A 7 28.83 -14.24 -6.47
N LEU A 8 28.31 -15.29 -5.82
CA LEU A 8 29.03 -16.55 -5.64
C LEU A 8 29.13 -17.38 -6.94
N CYS A 9 28.20 -17.19 -7.87
CA CYS A 9 28.24 -17.85 -9.18
C CYS A 9 29.32 -17.24 -10.09
N CYS A 10 29.56 -15.92 -9.98
CA CYS A 10 30.55 -15.21 -10.79
C CYS A 10 32.02 -15.51 -10.39
N ILE A 11 32.29 -15.89 -9.13
CA ILE A 11 33.67 -16.04 -8.64
C ILE A 11 34.27 -17.42 -8.97
N PHE A 12 33.46 -18.46 -9.20
CA PHE A 12 33.95 -19.84 -9.35
C PHE A 12 34.17 -20.32 -10.79
N PHE A 13 33.68 -19.63 -11.82
CA PHE A 13 33.68 -20.15 -13.20
C PHE A 13 34.33 -19.20 -14.21
N LEU A 14 35.55 -18.74 -13.91
CA LEU A 14 36.30 -17.84 -14.80
C LEU A 14 36.86 -18.50 -16.09
N SER A 15 36.50 -19.74 -16.43
CA SER A 15 37.18 -20.42 -17.55
C SER A 15 36.33 -21.22 -18.56
N LEU A 16 35.05 -21.58 -18.34
CA LEU A 16 34.42 -22.54 -19.29
C LEU A 16 32.87 -22.56 -19.36
N CYS A 17 32.17 -21.41 -19.35
CA CYS A 17 30.69 -21.41 -19.34
C CYS A 17 30.01 -20.27 -20.13
N LEU A 18 30.51 -19.98 -21.34
CA LEU A 18 30.12 -18.81 -22.13
C LEU A 18 28.83 -18.93 -22.97
N SER A 19 27.99 -19.96 -22.82
CA SER A 19 26.74 -20.02 -23.61
C SER A 19 25.47 -20.48 -22.89
N LEU A 20 25.53 -21.26 -21.80
CA LEU A 20 24.33 -21.69 -21.05
C LEU A 20 24.28 -21.12 -19.61
N SER A 21 25.40 -21.03 -18.91
CA SER A 21 25.43 -20.60 -17.51
C SER A 21 25.28 -19.08 -17.34
N PHE A 22 25.61 -18.30 -18.37
CA PHE A 22 25.37 -16.85 -18.38
C PHE A 22 23.86 -16.54 -18.42
N VAL A 23 23.06 -17.36 -19.12
CA VAL A 23 21.61 -17.16 -19.28
C VAL A 23 20.86 -17.38 -17.96
N LEU A 24 21.31 -18.34 -17.14
CA LEU A 24 20.71 -18.65 -15.83
C LEU A 24 20.88 -17.51 -14.80
N CYS A 25 21.89 -16.65 -14.95
CA CYS A 25 22.14 -15.57 -13.98
C CYS A 25 21.25 -14.33 -14.18
N PHE A 26 20.55 -14.22 -15.32
CA PHE A 26 19.67 -13.09 -15.65
C PHE A 26 18.18 -13.37 -15.41
N GLN A 27 17.81 -14.61 -15.06
CA GLN A 27 16.41 -14.93 -14.83
C GLN A 27 15.99 -14.48 -13.43
N SER A 28 14.99 -13.60 -13.37
CA SER A 28 14.32 -13.27 -12.12
C SER A 28 13.41 -14.42 -11.69
N GLU A 29 13.29 -14.63 -10.39
CA GLU A 29 12.27 -15.49 -9.81
C GLU A 29 10.89 -14.87 -10.05
N GLY A 30 9.97 -15.64 -10.62
CA GLY A 30 8.58 -15.22 -10.72
C GLY A 30 7.89 -15.28 -9.35
N CYS A 31 6.68 -14.73 -9.26
CA CYS A 31 5.89 -14.76 -8.03
C CYS A 31 5.49 -16.17 -7.55
N ASP A 32 5.68 -17.18 -8.40
CA ASP A 32 5.45 -18.61 -8.15
C ASP A 32 6.68 -19.30 -7.54
N GLY A 33 7.79 -18.57 -7.36
CA GLY A 33 9.05 -19.11 -6.84
C GLY A 33 9.92 -19.81 -7.89
N VAL A 34 9.55 -19.72 -9.17
CA VAL A 34 10.26 -20.39 -10.26
C VAL A 34 11.13 -19.38 -11.02
N LEU A 35 12.42 -19.69 -11.15
CA LEU A 35 13.36 -18.87 -11.93
C LEU A 35 12.96 -18.87 -13.41
N GLY A 36 12.80 -17.68 -13.98
CA GLY A 36 12.51 -17.53 -15.41
C GLY A 36 11.06 -17.82 -15.81
N SER A 37 10.13 -18.04 -14.87
CA SER A 37 8.71 -18.21 -15.19
C SER A 37 8.08 -16.95 -15.78
N GLY A 38 8.62 -15.78 -15.44
CA GLY A 38 8.08 -14.49 -15.86
C GLY A 38 6.73 -14.14 -15.22
N LEU A 39 6.24 -14.93 -14.28
CA LEU A 39 4.97 -14.67 -13.60
C LEU A 39 5.12 -13.51 -12.61
N VAL A 40 4.16 -12.58 -12.67
CA VAL A 40 4.09 -11.41 -11.79
C VAL A 40 2.75 -11.42 -11.05
N ARG A 41 2.72 -10.91 -9.81
CA ARG A 41 1.46 -10.72 -9.09
C ARG A 41 0.65 -9.60 -9.75
N ASP A 42 -0.63 -9.86 -9.98
CA ASP A 42 -1.57 -8.84 -10.41
C ASP A 42 -1.90 -7.86 -9.26
N ARG A 43 -2.72 -6.84 -9.55
CA ARG A 43 -3.21 -5.86 -8.57
C ARG A 43 -4.10 -6.47 -7.46
N CYS A 44 -4.56 -7.69 -7.66
CA CYS A 44 -5.33 -8.50 -6.72
C CYS A 44 -4.44 -9.35 -5.81
N GLY A 45 -3.11 -9.28 -5.98
CA GLY A 45 -2.14 -10.08 -5.23
C GLY A 45 -2.02 -11.53 -5.72
N VAL A 46 -2.66 -11.90 -6.84
CA VAL A 46 -2.66 -13.25 -7.40
C VAL A 46 -1.51 -13.41 -8.39
N CYS A 47 -0.70 -14.46 -8.20
CA CYS A 47 0.43 -14.74 -9.08
C CYS A 47 -0.05 -15.22 -10.46
N GLY A 48 0.33 -14.52 -11.54
CA GLY A 48 -0.17 -14.81 -12.89
C GLY A 48 -1.66 -14.55 -13.05
N GLY A 49 -2.26 -13.75 -12.17
CA GLY A 49 -3.69 -13.44 -12.20
C GLY A 49 -4.09 -12.53 -13.37
N GLY A 50 -5.38 -12.55 -13.71
CA GLY A 50 -5.97 -11.81 -14.83
C GLY A 50 -6.97 -10.74 -14.38
N ASP A 51 -7.50 -9.99 -15.35
CA ASP A 51 -8.53 -8.98 -15.12
C ASP A 51 -9.86 -9.64 -14.71
N GLY A 52 -10.09 -9.84 -13.41
CA GLY A 52 -11.34 -10.41 -12.87
C GLY A 52 -11.21 -11.09 -11.50
N SER A 53 -9.99 -11.24 -10.98
CA SER A 53 -9.71 -11.83 -9.65
C SER A 53 -10.10 -10.93 -8.46
N CYS A 54 -10.32 -9.63 -8.69
CA CYS A 54 -10.72 -8.66 -7.67
C CYS A 54 -11.46 -7.46 -8.27
N GLU A 55 -12.13 -6.72 -7.41
CA GLU A 55 -12.83 -5.49 -7.74
C GLU A 55 -12.08 -4.27 -7.22
N ARG A 56 -12.16 -3.17 -7.98
CA ARG A 56 -11.53 -1.90 -7.63
C ARG A 56 -12.46 -1.08 -6.74
N VAL A 57 -11.96 -0.67 -5.59
CA VAL A 57 -12.65 0.23 -4.66
C VAL A 57 -11.96 1.59 -4.66
N THR A 58 -12.74 2.66 -4.76
CA THR A 58 -12.23 4.04 -4.74
C THR A 58 -13.04 4.95 -3.83
N GLY A 59 -12.44 6.04 -3.37
CA GLY A 59 -13.14 7.00 -2.54
C GLY A 59 -12.43 8.32 -2.46
N SER A 60 -13.16 9.35 -2.05
CA SER A 60 -12.59 10.63 -1.65
C SER A 60 -13.27 11.17 -0.40
N PHE A 61 -12.46 11.52 0.59
CA PHE A 61 -12.89 12.26 1.77
C PHE A 61 -12.55 13.73 1.55
N GLU A 62 -13.58 14.58 1.46
CA GLU A 62 -13.43 16.02 1.28
C GLU A 62 -14.04 16.72 2.50
N ASN A 63 -13.23 17.50 3.23
CA ASN A 63 -13.78 18.25 4.35
C ASN A 63 -13.06 19.58 4.58
N SER A 64 -13.86 20.62 4.81
CA SER A 64 -13.43 22.01 5.04
C SER A 64 -13.70 22.50 6.46
N SER A 65 -14.45 21.76 7.29
CA SER A 65 -15.04 22.28 8.53
C SER A 65 -15.03 21.30 9.71
N VAL A 66 -14.06 20.38 9.76
CA VAL A 66 -13.94 19.44 10.89
C VAL A 66 -13.25 20.10 12.09
N PRO A 67 -13.71 19.87 13.33
CA PRO A 67 -12.96 20.27 14.53
C PRO A 67 -11.57 19.66 14.59
N LEU A 68 -10.68 20.29 15.35
CA LEU A 68 -9.34 19.74 15.63
C LEU A 68 -9.44 18.35 16.27
N GLY A 69 -8.58 17.42 15.85
CA GLY A 69 -8.51 16.08 16.42
C GLY A 69 -8.46 14.94 15.41
N TYR A 70 -8.69 13.71 15.90
CA TYR A 70 -8.66 12.48 15.10
C TYR A 70 -10.05 12.17 14.55
N HIS A 71 -10.15 12.04 13.23
CA HIS A 71 -11.40 11.72 12.54
C HIS A 71 -11.24 10.48 11.69
N LYS A 72 -12.13 9.50 11.89
CA LYS A 72 -12.11 8.26 11.14
C LYS A 72 -12.61 8.54 9.72
N ILE A 73 -11.83 8.13 8.71
CA ILE A 73 -12.24 8.20 7.31
C ILE A 73 -12.98 6.92 6.94
N MET A 74 -12.33 5.76 7.10
CA MET A 74 -12.91 4.47 6.74
C MET A 74 -12.20 3.29 7.40
N ASP A 75 -12.78 2.10 7.28
CA ASP A 75 -12.13 0.83 7.59
C ASP A 75 -11.53 0.23 6.30
N ILE A 76 -10.28 -0.20 6.36
CA ILE A 76 -9.64 -1.00 5.31
C ILE A 76 -9.89 -2.47 5.67
N PRO A 77 -10.65 -3.23 4.86
CA PRO A 77 -11.02 -4.60 5.19
C PRO A 77 -9.82 -5.56 5.06
N PRO A 78 -9.90 -6.77 5.63
CA PRO A 78 -9.07 -7.91 5.21
C PRO A 78 -9.21 -8.17 3.71
N GLY A 79 -8.19 -8.75 3.08
CA GLY A 79 -8.15 -9.05 1.65
C GLY A 79 -7.81 -7.85 0.76
N ALA A 80 -7.64 -6.65 1.31
CA ALA A 80 -7.33 -5.46 0.54
C ALA A 80 -5.91 -5.50 -0.02
N THR A 81 -5.77 -5.31 -1.33
CA THR A 81 -4.50 -5.28 -2.07
C THR A 81 -4.31 -3.97 -2.83
N ALA A 82 -3.06 -3.69 -3.19
CA ALA A 82 -2.66 -2.48 -3.93
C ALA A 82 -3.28 -1.20 -3.34
N ILE A 83 -3.19 -1.09 -2.01
CA ILE A 83 -3.75 0.01 -1.22
C ILE A 83 -2.94 1.26 -1.52
N ASN A 84 -3.63 2.33 -1.87
CA ASN A 84 -3.07 3.65 -2.09
C ASN A 84 -4.01 4.72 -1.52
N ILE A 85 -3.52 5.40 -0.48
CA ILE A 85 -4.20 6.51 0.17
C ILE A 85 -3.31 7.72 -0.03
N THR A 86 -3.85 8.77 -0.65
CA THR A 86 -3.10 9.97 -1.01
C THR A 86 -3.89 11.21 -0.65
N GLU A 87 -3.28 12.11 0.10
CA GLU A 87 -3.74 13.49 0.21
C GLU A 87 -3.47 14.21 -1.12
N ARG A 88 -4.51 14.77 -1.75
CA ARG A 88 -4.41 15.37 -3.09
C ARG A 88 -3.55 16.64 -3.13
N ARG A 89 -3.54 17.41 -2.05
CA ARG A 89 -2.79 18.65 -1.91
C ARG A 89 -2.22 18.72 -0.51
N GLN A 90 -0.96 19.10 -0.40
CA GLN A 90 -0.30 19.21 0.89
C GLN A 90 -1.11 20.11 1.83
N SER A 91 -1.38 19.60 3.02
CA SER A 91 -1.97 20.36 4.11
C SER A 91 -1.16 20.16 5.40
N PRO A 92 -1.38 20.98 6.44
CA PRO A 92 -0.78 20.78 7.75
C PRO A 92 -1.45 19.66 8.57
N ASN A 93 -2.43 18.95 7.99
CA ASN A 93 -3.05 17.78 8.60
C ASN A 93 -2.20 16.53 8.36
N TYR A 94 -2.54 15.44 9.05
CA TYR A 94 -1.80 14.18 8.96
C TYR A 94 -2.71 13.00 8.69
N LEU A 95 -2.33 12.10 7.79
CA LEU A 95 -2.94 10.77 7.71
C LEU A 95 -2.53 9.95 8.92
N ALA A 96 -3.41 9.08 9.40
CA ALA A 96 -3.11 8.18 10.50
C ALA A 96 -3.69 6.80 10.25
N LEU A 97 -2.97 5.78 10.71
CA LEU A 97 -3.37 4.39 10.56
C LEU A 97 -3.42 3.71 11.94
N ARG A 98 -4.50 2.99 12.19
CA ARG A 98 -4.66 2.16 13.39
C ARG A 98 -4.98 0.71 13.02
N SER A 99 -4.57 -0.22 13.87
CA SER A 99 -5.06 -1.60 13.82
C SER A 99 -6.55 -1.65 14.17
N GLY A 100 -7.23 -2.76 13.82
CA GLY A 100 -8.60 -3.02 14.27
C GLY A 100 -8.77 -3.09 15.80
N THR A 101 -7.68 -3.29 16.55
CA THR A 101 -7.66 -3.23 18.03
C THR A 101 -7.49 -1.81 18.58
N GLY A 102 -7.36 -0.80 17.72
CA GLY A 102 -7.18 0.61 18.08
C GLY A 102 -5.73 1.03 18.35
N GLN A 103 -4.75 0.14 18.19
CA GLN A 103 -3.34 0.50 18.33
C GLN A 103 -2.90 1.40 17.16
N SER A 104 -2.27 2.52 17.46
CA SER A 104 -1.66 3.39 16.44
C SER A 104 -0.50 2.70 15.74
N VAL A 105 -0.50 2.75 14.41
CA VAL A 105 0.55 2.24 13.52
C VAL A 105 1.33 3.40 12.92
N VAL A 106 0.63 4.38 12.32
CA VAL A 106 1.20 5.61 11.76
C VAL A 106 0.46 6.79 12.35
N ASN A 107 1.21 7.81 12.78
CA ASN A 107 0.77 9.09 13.32
C ASN A 107 -0.30 8.90 14.42
N GLY A 108 0.16 8.73 15.66
CA GLY A 108 -0.69 8.47 16.80
C GLY A 108 -0.02 8.81 18.11
N ARG A 109 -0.76 8.64 19.23
CA ARG A 109 -0.23 8.90 20.59
C ARG A 109 0.39 10.30 20.74
N TRP A 110 -0.21 11.32 20.12
CA TRP A 110 0.27 12.70 20.14
C TRP A 110 1.62 12.92 19.45
N ALA A 111 2.05 11.99 18.59
CA ALA A 111 3.30 12.08 17.83
C ALA A 111 3.04 11.97 16.31
N VAL A 112 3.91 12.63 15.55
CA VAL A 112 4.02 12.48 14.09
C VAL A 112 5.24 11.60 13.82
N ASP A 113 5.00 10.49 13.13
CA ASP A 113 6.03 9.54 12.77
C ASP A 113 6.81 10.01 11.54
N PRO A 114 8.09 9.60 11.37
CA PRO A 114 8.85 9.92 10.17
C PRO A 114 8.36 9.10 8.96
N PRO A 115 8.57 9.57 7.71
CA PRO A 115 8.39 8.73 6.53
C PRO A 115 9.17 7.41 6.64
N GLY A 116 8.58 6.29 6.25
CA GLY A 116 9.18 4.96 6.43
C GLY A 116 8.21 3.81 6.22
N GLU A 117 8.64 2.62 6.64
CA GLU A 117 7.88 1.37 6.54
C GLU A 117 7.27 0.98 7.89
N TYR A 118 6.01 0.56 7.88
CA TYR A 118 5.23 0.27 9.08
C TYR A 118 4.43 -1.03 8.89
N GLU A 119 4.66 -2.01 9.76
CA GLU A 119 3.95 -3.29 9.74
C GLU A 119 2.54 -3.17 10.31
N ALA A 120 1.53 -3.52 9.51
CA ALA A 120 0.14 -3.55 9.97
C ALA A 120 -0.74 -4.45 9.11
N GLY A 121 -1.68 -5.14 9.77
CA GLY A 121 -2.65 -5.98 9.06
C GLY A 121 -1.99 -7.07 8.22
N GLY A 122 -0.82 -7.57 8.61
CA GLY A 122 -0.09 -8.60 7.87
C GLY A 122 0.57 -8.13 6.57
N THR A 123 0.72 -6.81 6.37
CA THR A 123 1.47 -6.23 5.25
C THR A 123 2.27 -5.01 5.73
N THR A 124 3.16 -4.51 4.88
CA THR A 124 3.99 -3.34 5.14
C THR A 124 3.40 -2.12 4.47
N PHE A 125 3.07 -1.10 5.26
CA PHE A 125 2.67 0.21 4.78
C PHE A 125 3.88 1.12 4.61
N VAL A 126 4.01 1.72 3.43
CA VAL A 126 4.96 2.79 3.14
C VAL A 126 4.27 4.12 3.39
N TYR A 127 4.77 4.84 4.37
CA TYR A 127 4.33 6.16 4.74
C TYR A 127 5.27 7.21 4.15
N SER A 128 4.74 8.15 3.36
CA SER A 128 5.54 9.21 2.73
C SER A 128 4.92 10.58 2.94
N ARG A 129 5.77 11.57 3.18
CA ARG A 129 5.38 12.97 3.31
C ARG A 129 6.39 13.84 2.56
N PRO A 130 6.22 14.01 1.23
CA PRO A 130 7.13 14.80 0.42
C PRO A 130 7.13 16.27 0.87
N ARG A 131 8.23 16.96 0.59
CA ARG A 131 8.36 18.41 0.84
C ARG A 131 7.96 19.17 -0.42
N GLY A 132 7.07 20.15 -0.30
CA GLY A 132 6.65 21.03 -1.38
C GLY A 132 5.21 20.76 -1.86
N ASP A 133 4.63 21.74 -2.55
CA ASP A 133 3.17 21.89 -2.64
C ASP A 133 2.47 20.96 -3.65
N GLU A 134 3.20 20.14 -4.40
CA GLU A 134 2.64 19.37 -5.53
C GLU A 134 2.03 18.02 -5.15
N LYS A 135 2.48 17.39 -4.07
CA LYS A 135 1.95 16.10 -3.59
C LYS A 135 1.78 16.13 -2.08
N GLY A 136 0.60 15.71 -1.62
CA GLY A 136 0.35 15.53 -0.21
C GLY A 136 0.98 14.24 0.34
N GLU A 137 0.61 13.95 1.57
CA GLU A 137 0.98 12.74 2.30
C GLU A 137 0.39 11.46 1.65
N THR A 138 1.12 10.35 1.75
CA THR A 138 0.67 9.06 1.21
C THR A 138 0.86 7.91 2.19
N LEU A 139 -0.08 6.97 2.18
CA LEU A 139 0.03 5.64 2.78
C LEU A 139 -0.27 4.59 1.71
N SER A 140 0.68 3.71 1.43
CA SER A 140 0.50 2.65 0.44
C SER A 140 0.97 1.30 0.95
N ALA A 141 0.32 0.21 0.51
CA ALA A 141 0.71 -1.15 0.86
C ALA A 141 0.38 -2.10 -0.29
N ALA A 142 1.22 -3.13 -0.47
CA ALA A 142 0.96 -4.17 -1.46
C ALA A 142 -0.25 -5.04 -1.07
N GLY A 143 -0.44 -5.30 0.23
CA GLY A 143 -1.41 -6.27 0.73
C GLY A 143 -1.00 -7.73 0.44
N PRO A 144 -1.92 -8.70 0.58
CA PRO A 144 -3.27 -8.53 1.12
C PRO A 144 -3.22 -8.23 2.63
N THR A 145 -4.17 -7.44 3.11
CA THR A 145 -4.42 -7.30 4.55
C THR A 145 -5.01 -8.60 5.10
N THR A 146 -4.63 -8.99 6.30
CA THR A 146 -5.12 -10.17 7.03
C THR A 146 -6.11 -9.80 8.14
N THR A 147 -6.09 -8.54 8.57
CA THR A 147 -7.00 -8.00 9.58
C THR A 147 -7.49 -6.62 9.15
N GLN A 148 -8.65 -6.20 9.66
CA GLN A 148 -9.16 -4.86 9.44
C GLN A 148 -8.20 -3.80 10.02
N LEU A 149 -8.03 -2.70 9.29
CA LEU A 149 -7.32 -1.49 9.72
C LEU A 149 -8.27 -0.30 9.67
N GLN A 150 -7.94 0.76 10.39
CA GLN A 150 -8.76 1.97 10.47
C GLN A 150 -7.93 3.16 9.96
N LEU A 151 -8.44 3.82 8.93
CA LEU A 151 -7.85 5.03 8.36
C LEU A 151 -8.43 6.26 9.05
N TYR A 152 -7.54 7.16 9.47
CA TYR A 152 -7.87 8.41 10.13
C TYR A 152 -7.18 9.59 9.45
N VAL A 153 -7.71 10.79 9.69
CA VAL A 153 -7.01 12.05 9.52
C VAL A 153 -6.92 12.76 10.87
N ILE A 154 -5.76 13.38 11.13
CA ILE A 154 -5.51 14.26 12.27
C ILE A 154 -5.63 15.70 11.78
N ILE A 155 -6.70 16.37 12.20
CA ILE A 155 -6.95 17.76 11.86
C ILE A 155 -6.22 18.64 12.88
N HIS A 156 -5.13 19.26 12.43
CA HIS A 156 -4.32 20.19 13.23
C HIS A 156 -4.69 21.65 12.99
N THR A 157 -5.24 21.96 11.81
CA THR A 157 -5.77 23.28 11.47
C THR A 157 -6.96 23.13 10.53
N THR A 158 -7.86 24.11 10.53
CA THR A 158 -9.00 24.15 9.61
C THR A 158 -8.54 24.62 8.22
N HIS A 159 -7.91 23.71 7.47
CA HIS A 159 -7.58 23.86 6.05
C HIS A 159 -8.35 22.83 5.24
N ASN A 160 -8.71 23.20 4.01
CA ASN A 160 -9.33 22.26 3.08
C ASN A 160 -8.41 21.07 2.83
N TYR A 161 -8.97 19.89 3.01
CA TYR A 161 -8.25 18.64 2.88
C TYR A 161 -9.03 17.66 2.01
N THR A 162 -8.31 16.94 1.16
CA THR A 162 -8.90 15.90 0.32
C THR A 162 -8.03 14.65 0.34
N THR A 163 -8.54 13.57 0.93
CA THR A 163 -7.92 12.24 0.79
C THR A 163 -8.56 11.51 -0.37
N ALA A 164 -7.77 10.97 -1.28
CA ALA A 164 -8.18 9.94 -2.21
C ALA A 164 -7.76 8.57 -1.70
N VAL A 165 -8.65 7.59 -1.80
CA VAL A 165 -8.40 6.19 -1.42
C VAL A 165 -8.65 5.30 -2.61
N LEU A 166 -7.77 4.32 -2.81
CA LEU A 166 -7.90 3.27 -3.82
C LEU A 166 -7.34 1.96 -3.26
N TYR A 167 -8.05 0.86 -3.45
CA TYR A 167 -7.55 -0.48 -3.20
C TYR A 167 -8.36 -1.50 -4.01
N PHE A 168 -7.97 -2.77 -3.94
CA PHE A 168 -8.69 -3.87 -4.57
C PHE A 168 -9.04 -4.95 -3.54
N ILE A 169 -10.17 -5.63 -3.73
CA ILE A 169 -10.65 -6.72 -2.86
C ILE A 169 -11.30 -7.83 -3.67
N PRO A 170 -11.30 -9.08 -3.17
CA PRO A 170 -12.03 -10.18 -3.81
C PRO A 170 -13.52 -9.84 -4.01
N PRO A 171 -14.16 -10.28 -5.11
CA PRO A 171 -15.56 -9.94 -5.38
C PRO A 171 -16.56 -10.44 -4.32
N SER A 172 -16.21 -11.51 -3.59
CA SER A 172 -17.00 -12.01 -2.46
C SER A 172 -17.06 -11.04 -1.29
N ASP A 173 -16.05 -10.18 -1.18
CA ASP A 173 -15.84 -9.29 -0.04
C ASP A 173 -16.16 -7.84 -0.40
N THR A 174 -16.61 -7.59 -1.63
CA THR A 174 -17.11 -6.27 -2.03
C THR A 174 -18.32 -5.91 -1.19
N PRO A 175 -18.32 -4.74 -0.51
CA PRO A 175 -19.51 -4.23 0.14
C PRO A 175 -20.67 -4.20 -0.86
N LEU A 176 -21.75 -4.92 -0.56
CA LEU A 176 -22.90 -5.10 -1.44
C LEU A 176 -23.45 -3.74 -1.91
N GLY A 177 -23.27 -3.44 -3.20
CA GLY A 177 -24.04 -2.42 -3.90
C GLY A 177 -23.54 -1.00 -3.77
N GLU A 178 -22.44 -0.68 -4.44
CA GLU A 178 -22.25 0.57 -5.20
C GLU A 178 -20.96 0.39 -5.99
N THR A 179 -20.86 0.99 -7.18
CA THR A 179 -19.53 1.31 -7.73
C THR A 179 -18.86 2.14 -6.65
N VAL A 180 -18.02 1.54 -5.80
CA VAL A 180 -17.67 2.15 -4.52
C VAL A 180 -16.86 3.39 -4.83
N GLN A 181 -17.56 4.52 -4.81
CA GLN A 181 -17.10 5.88 -4.84
C GLN A 181 -17.49 6.38 -3.46
N LEU A 182 -16.66 6.08 -2.46
CA LEU A 182 -16.92 6.54 -1.09
C LEU A 182 -16.69 8.05 -1.08
N VAL A 183 -17.75 8.83 -1.31
CA VAL A 183 -17.73 10.26 -1.03
C VAL A 183 -18.18 10.42 0.41
N PHE A 184 -17.21 10.58 1.29
CA PHE A 184 -17.46 10.84 2.70
C PHE A 184 -17.62 12.36 2.87
N SER A 185 -18.86 12.82 2.98
CA SER A 185 -19.20 14.15 3.48
C SER A 185 -19.58 13.99 4.95
N CYS A 186 -18.92 14.72 5.86
CA CYS A 186 -19.38 14.79 7.25
C CYS A 186 -20.60 15.72 7.38
#